data_AF-A0A4D4LF06-F1
#
_entry.id   AF-A0A4D4LF06-F1
#
_cell.length_a   1.000
_cell.length_b   1.000
_cell.length_c   1.000
_cell.angle_alpha   90.00
_cell.angle_beta   90.00
_cell.angle_gamma   90.00
#
_symmetry.space_group_name_H-M   'P 1'
#
loop_
_entity.id
_entity.type
_entity.pdbx_description
1 polymer ?
#
loop_
_entity_poly.entity_id
_entity_poly.type
_entity_poly.pdbx_seq_one_letter_code
_entity_poly.pdbx_strand_id
1 'polypeptide(L)'
;MTVDGHSYGSTVIGSAARQGHLAADDVFVAGSPGMQVGHASDLDVGEDHVWAADAGKSEIPWPSSDPVPEVGSWGHAKKDVSFEMPDVIPWLDGDGISGPADMNPTDENGIRIGVIRIDPREPTDPDFGGNIVNTDTSGHSGYWDEDSESLQNQAKVVVGRYGEVTRK
;
A
#
# COMPACT_ATOMS: atom_id res chain seq x y z
N MET A 1 -5.77 -0.27 18.36
CA MET A 1 -5.91 0.94 17.52
C MET A 1 -5.51 0.55 16.12
N THR A 2 -6.31 0.87 15.11
CA THR A 2 -5.99 0.56 13.71
C THR A 2 -5.63 1.84 12.98
N VAL A 3 -4.57 1.79 12.16
CA VAL A 3 -4.27 2.84 11.19
C VAL A 3 -4.67 2.39 9.78
N ASP A 4 -5.37 3.23 9.06
CA ASP A 4 -5.83 2.97 7.69
C ASP A 4 -5.12 3.91 6.71
N GLY A 5 -4.59 3.36 5.61
CA GLY A 5 -3.84 4.09 4.60
C GLY A 5 -4.23 3.75 3.18
N HIS A 6 -4.63 4.76 2.43
CA HIS A 6 -4.89 4.64 1.00
C HIS A 6 -3.69 5.07 0.18
N SER A 7 -3.43 4.40 -0.95
CA SER A 7 -2.43 4.85 -1.93
C SER A 7 -1.06 5.02 -1.25
N TYR A 8 -0.36 6.12 -1.50
CA TYR A 8 0.91 6.46 -0.82
C TYR A 8 0.82 6.60 0.71
N GLY A 9 -0.37 6.77 1.29
CA GLY A 9 -0.58 6.70 2.74
C GLY A 9 -0.10 5.35 3.30
N SER A 10 -0.25 4.26 2.53
CA SER A 10 0.30 2.95 2.89
C SER A 10 1.82 2.93 2.97
N THR A 11 2.50 3.66 2.07
CA THR A 11 3.95 3.76 2.04
C THR A 11 4.49 4.58 3.22
N VAL A 12 3.75 5.59 3.65
CA VAL A 12 4.05 6.35 4.87
C VAL A 12 3.88 5.47 6.11
N ILE A 13 2.77 4.73 6.21
CA ILE A 13 2.53 3.80 7.31
C ILE A 13 3.63 2.74 7.38
N GLY A 14 3.98 2.12 6.25
CA GLY A 14 5.06 1.13 6.19
C GLY A 14 6.43 1.69 6.60
N SER A 15 6.75 2.93 6.18
CA SER A 15 7.98 3.61 6.60
C SER A 15 8.03 3.90 8.10
N ALA A 16 6.88 4.16 8.73
CA ALA A 16 6.78 4.36 10.17
C ALA A 16 6.85 3.02 10.92
N ALA A 17 6.08 2.03 10.49
CA ALA A 17 5.98 0.71 11.12
C ALA A 17 7.30 -0.06 11.12
N ARG A 18 8.10 0.03 10.05
CA ARG A 18 9.43 -0.63 10.03
C ARG A 18 10.43 -0.06 11.05
N GLN A 19 10.10 1.04 11.73
CA GLN A 19 10.96 1.64 12.75
C GLN A 19 10.69 1.08 14.17
N GLY A 20 9.66 0.25 14.36
CA GLY A 20 9.41 -0.42 15.64
C GLY A 20 8.67 0.40 16.69
N HIS A 21 7.92 1.44 16.30
CA HIS A 21 7.24 2.34 17.22
C HIS A 21 5.92 2.90 16.68
N LEU A 22 5.23 2.15 15.80
CA LEU A 22 3.90 2.50 15.35
C LEU A 22 2.94 2.55 16.55
N ALA A 23 2.19 3.63 16.66
CA ALA A 23 1.20 3.80 17.71
C ALA A 23 -0.15 3.14 17.36
N ALA A 24 -0.08 1.94 16.77
CA ALA A 24 -1.24 1.16 16.34
C ALA A 24 -0.94 -0.34 16.52
N ASP A 25 -2.01 -1.11 16.71
CA ASP A 25 -1.98 -2.57 16.83
C ASP A 25 -2.23 -3.25 15.47
N ASP A 26 -2.93 -2.57 14.55
CA ASP A 26 -3.27 -3.08 13.22
C ASP A 26 -3.02 -2.02 12.14
N VAL A 27 -2.68 -2.51 10.94
CA VAL A 27 -2.55 -1.70 9.72
C VAL A 27 -3.52 -2.21 8.68
N PHE A 28 -4.37 -1.33 8.15
CA PHE A 28 -5.15 -1.57 6.94
C PHE A 28 -4.64 -0.68 5.81
N VAL A 29 -4.40 -1.25 4.63
CA VAL A 29 -3.98 -0.49 3.45
C VAL A 29 -4.80 -0.84 2.22
N ALA A 30 -5.16 0.17 1.44
CA ALA A 30 -5.95 0.02 0.22
C ALA A 30 -5.24 0.67 -0.97
N GLY A 31 -5.24 -0.01 -2.13
CA GLY A 31 -4.65 0.55 -3.35
C GLY A 31 -3.16 0.88 -3.20
N SER A 32 -2.45 0.10 -2.40
CA SER A 32 -1.07 0.37 -2.01
C SER A 32 -0.10 0.12 -3.18
N PRO A 33 0.84 1.06 -3.47
CA PRO A 33 1.97 0.81 -4.36
C PRO A 33 3.15 0.11 -3.65
N GLY A 34 3.06 -0.13 -2.32
CA GLY A 34 4.13 -0.71 -1.51
C GLY A 34 4.31 -0.06 -0.14
N MET A 35 4.93 -0.79 0.79
CA MET A 35 5.11 -0.40 2.21
C MET A 35 6.57 -0.21 2.63
N GLN A 36 7.50 -0.12 1.67
CA GLN A 36 8.94 0.02 1.91
C GLN A 36 9.61 -1.13 2.70
N VAL A 37 8.97 -2.30 2.70
CA VAL A 37 9.46 -3.56 3.27
C VAL A 37 9.09 -4.69 2.30
N GLY A 38 9.79 -5.83 2.38
CA GLY A 38 9.52 -6.97 1.50
C GLY A 38 8.44 -7.92 2.01
N HIS A 39 8.22 -7.96 3.33
CA HIS A 39 7.24 -8.83 3.98
C HIS A 39 6.49 -8.08 5.09
N ALA A 40 5.26 -8.51 5.35
CA ALA A 40 4.43 -8.02 6.45
C ALA A 40 5.09 -8.25 7.83
N SER A 41 5.89 -9.32 7.97
CA SER A 41 6.65 -9.63 9.18
C SER A 41 7.74 -8.60 9.51
N ASP A 42 8.12 -7.76 8.55
CA ASP A 42 9.09 -6.67 8.73
C ASP A 42 8.44 -5.41 9.32
N LEU A 43 7.10 -5.41 9.48
CA LEU A 43 6.33 -4.36 10.14
C LEU A 43 6.15 -4.71 11.62
N ASP A 44 6.23 -3.71 12.49
CA ASP A 44 6.23 -3.88 13.93
C ASP A 44 4.90 -4.38 14.53
N VAL A 45 3.79 -4.21 13.81
CA VAL A 45 2.48 -4.79 14.17
C VAL A 45 2.44 -6.31 13.99
N GLY A 46 3.37 -6.90 13.23
CA GLY A 46 3.37 -8.32 12.89
C GLY A 46 2.42 -8.67 11.74
N GLU A 47 2.74 -9.74 11.01
CA GLU A 47 2.06 -10.09 9.74
C GLU A 47 0.55 -10.37 9.88
N ASP A 48 0.14 -10.98 11.01
CA ASP A 48 -1.27 -11.27 11.33
C ASP A 48 -2.13 -10.00 11.49
N HIS A 49 -1.49 -8.84 11.72
CA HIS A 49 -2.11 -7.53 11.96
C HIS A 49 -2.01 -6.59 10.75
N VAL A 50 -1.54 -7.08 9.60
CA VAL A 50 -1.45 -6.32 8.35
C VAL A 50 -2.55 -6.78 7.41
N TRP A 51 -3.32 -5.82 6.90
CA TRP A 51 -4.50 -6.05 6.07
C TRP A 51 -4.41 -5.23 4.80
N ALA A 52 -4.63 -5.86 3.64
CA ALA A 52 -4.42 -5.24 2.35
C ALA A 52 -5.60 -5.48 1.40
N ALA A 53 -6.08 -4.41 0.77
CA ALA A 53 -7.14 -4.42 -0.23
C ALA A 53 -6.60 -3.99 -1.60
N ASP A 54 -7.01 -4.71 -2.65
CA ASP A 54 -6.86 -4.31 -4.05
C ASP A 54 -8.24 -4.21 -4.71
N ALA A 55 -8.45 -3.25 -5.61
CA ALA A 55 -9.68 -3.15 -6.39
C ALA A 55 -9.46 -3.69 -7.80
N GLY A 56 -9.81 -4.96 -8.00
CA GLY A 56 -10.05 -5.55 -9.32
C GLY A 56 -8.81 -5.88 -10.16
N LYS A 57 -7.61 -5.99 -9.58
CA LYS A 57 -6.36 -6.22 -10.34
C LYS A 57 -6.39 -7.44 -11.27
N SER A 58 -7.02 -8.53 -10.84
CA SER A 58 -7.10 -9.78 -11.60
C SER A 58 -8.41 -9.98 -12.35
N GLU A 59 -9.41 -9.13 -12.10
CA GLU A 59 -10.79 -9.35 -12.53
C GLU A 59 -11.29 -8.26 -13.50
N ILE A 60 -10.70 -7.06 -13.43
CA ILE A 60 -11.14 -5.89 -14.17
C ILE A 60 -9.96 -5.38 -15.02
N PRO A 61 -10.11 -5.26 -16.36
CA PRO A 61 -9.06 -4.68 -17.19
C PRO A 61 -8.85 -3.19 -16.91
N TRP A 62 -7.60 -2.74 -17.05
CA TRP A 62 -7.28 -1.31 -17.10
C TRP A 62 -8.12 -0.60 -18.21
N PRO A 63 -8.63 0.63 -17.97
CA PRO A 63 -8.39 1.53 -16.85
C PRO A 63 -9.38 1.42 -15.69
N SER A 64 -10.21 0.38 -15.65
CA SER A 64 -11.26 0.22 -14.64
C SER A 64 -10.76 -0.46 -13.35
N SER A 65 -9.60 -1.12 -13.38
CA SER A 65 -8.87 -1.55 -12.18
C SER A 65 -8.16 -0.39 -11.50
N ASP A 66 -7.76 -0.56 -10.24
CA ASP A 66 -6.86 0.38 -9.56
C ASP A 66 -5.47 0.36 -10.21
N PRO A 67 -5.02 1.48 -10.83
CA PRO A 67 -3.74 1.50 -11.52
C PRO A 67 -2.55 1.68 -10.56
N VAL A 68 -2.75 2.13 -9.32
CA VAL A 68 -1.63 2.52 -8.44
C VAL A 68 -0.71 1.36 -8.08
N PRO A 69 -1.23 0.17 -7.76
CA PRO A 69 -0.33 -0.94 -7.49
C PRO A 69 0.45 -1.36 -8.75
N GLU A 70 -0.20 -1.42 -9.92
CA GLU A 70 0.50 -1.70 -11.20
C GLU A 70 1.49 -0.60 -11.60
N VAL A 71 1.20 0.68 -11.34
CA VAL A 71 2.12 1.81 -11.59
C VAL A 71 3.30 1.77 -10.63
N GLY A 72 3.07 1.40 -9.36
CA GLY A 72 4.13 1.07 -8.42
C GLY A 72 4.99 -0.09 -8.93
N SER A 73 4.35 -1.18 -9.38
CA SER A 73 5.01 -2.37 -9.95
C SER A 73 5.76 -2.09 -11.26
N TRP A 74 5.28 -1.17 -12.11
CA TRP A 74 5.93 -0.74 -13.35
C TRP A 74 7.25 0.02 -13.08
N GLY A 75 7.37 0.68 -11.93
CA GLY A 75 8.64 1.20 -11.41
C GLY A 75 9.67 0.12 -11.03
N HIS A 76 9.23 -1.15 -10.89
CA HIS A 76 10.03 -2.26 -10.37
C HIS A 76 10.13 -3.48 -11.30
N ALA A 77 9.35 -3.54 -12.39
CA ALA A 77 9.36 -4.63 -13.35
C ALA A 77 9.77 -4.17 -14.76
N LYS A 78 11.06 -3.84 -14.94
CA LYS A 78 11.91 -4.23 -16.10
C LYS A 78 13.23 -3.47 -16.08
N LYS A 79 14.32 -4.23 -16.13
CA LYS A 79 15.69 -3.69 -16.20
C LYS A 79 16.08 -3.16 -17.57
N ASP A 80 15.25 -3.25 -18.62
CA ASP A 80 15.61 -2.84 -19.98
C ASP A 80 14.40 -2.41 -20.82
N VAL A 81 13.73 -1.29 -20.48
CA VAL A 81 12.83 -0.61 -21.43
C VAL A 81 13.03 0.90 -21.34
N SER A 82 13.79 1.47 -22.28
CA SER A 82 13.77 2.90 -22.55
C SER A 82 12.51 3.21 -23.38
N PHE A 83 11.51 3.79 -22.75
CA PHE A 83 10.37 4.40 -23.44
C PHE A 83 10.33 5.87 -23.06
N GLU A 84 10.08 6.75 -24.02
CA GLU A 84 9.83 8.17 -23.72
C GLU A 84 8.50 8.26 -22.96
N MET A 85 8.59 8.51 -21.66
CA MET A 85 7.42 8.90 -20.88
C MET A 85 7.01 10.32 -21.32
N PRO A 86 5.70 10.63 -21.45
CA PRO A 86 5.28 12.01 -21.58
C PRO A 86 5.78 12.80 -20.35
N ASP A 87 6.27 14.02 -20.58
CA ASP A 87 6.96 14.86 -19.58
C ASP A 87 6.15 15.19 -18.30
N VAL A 88 4.87 14.79 -18.22
CA VAL A 88 3.91 15.20 -17.20
C VAL A 88 2.91 14.05 -16.95
N ILE A 89 2.90 13.47 -15.75
CA ILE A 89 1.81 12.62 -15.25
C ILE A 89 1.04 13.48 -14.24
N PRO A 90 -0.17 13.99 -14.55
CA PRO A 90 -0.79 15.11 -13.84
C PRO A 90 -1.02 14.96 -12.32
N TRP A 91 -0.90 13.75 -11.76
CA TRP A 91 -1.02 13.46 -10.33
C TRP A 91 0.30 13.05 -9.65
N LEU A 92 1.40 12.99 -10.40
CA LEU A 92 2.77 12.65 -9.94
C LEU A 92 3.67 13.90 -9.80
N ASP A 93 3.22 15.05 -10.31
CA ASP A 93 3.99 16.30 -10.31
C ASP A 93 3.75 17.16 -9.04
N GLY A 94 3.21 16.58 -7.97
CA GLY A 94 2.78 17.33 -6.77
C GLY A 94 3.66 17.18 -5.52
N ASP A 95 4.52 16.16 -5.46
CA ASP A 95 5.02 15.61 -4.19
C ASP A 95 6.53 15.25 -4.18
N GLY A 96 7.25 15.45 -5.28
CA GLY A 96 8.72 15.50 -5.26
C GLY A 96 9.44 14.17 -5.00
N ILE A 97 8.86 13.05 -5.45
CA ILE A 97 9.38 11.71 -5.17
C ILE A 97 10.28 11.25 -6.34
N SER A 98 11.61 11.39 -6.21
CA SER A 98 12.54 11.13 -7.32
C SER A 98 13.70 10.17 -7.00
N GLY A 99 13.83 9.09 -7.79
CA GLY A 99 15.11 8.51 -8.25
C GLY A 99 15.99 7.68 -7.28
N PRO A 100 16.84 6.79 -7.81
CA PRO A 100 17.59 5.77 -7.05
C PRO A 100 18.78 6.30 -6.21
N ALA A 101 18.94 7.62 -6.06
CA ALA A 101 20.11 8.24 -5.45
C ALA A 101 19.82 9.06 -4.18
N ASP A 102 18.77 8.72 -3.41
CA ASP A 102 18.51 9.44 -2.16
C ASP A 102 19.18 8.75 -0.96
N MET A 103 20.28 9.39 -0.51
CA MET A 103 20.84 9.18 0.83
C MET A 103 19.75 9.37 1.87
N ASN A 104 19.84 8.63 2.97
CA ASN A 104 18.76 8.40 3.93
C ASN A 104 18.92 9.29 5.19
N PRO A 105 18.58 10.60 5.16
CA PRO A 105 18.67 11.46 6.33
C PRO A 105 17.68 10.99 7.38
N THR A 106 18.10 11.08 8.63
CA THR A 106 17.33 10.68 9.81
C THR A 106 17.19 11.91 10.69
N ASP A 107 16.03 12.14 11.28
CA ASP A 107 15.90 13.19 12.29
C ASP A 107 16.62 12.81 13.60
N GLU A 108 16.61 13.71 14.59
CA GLU A 108 17.24 13.50 15.89
C GLU A 108 16.70 12.28 16.67
N ASN A 109 15.51 11.80 16.31
CA ASN A 109 14.82 10.69 16.95
C ASN A 109 14.95 9.37 16.19
N GLY A 110 15.71 9.33 15.10
CA GLY A 110 15.85 8.11 14.31
C GLY A 110 14.77 7.94 13.23
N ILE A 111 13.85 8.90 13.06
CA ILE A 111 12.72 8.76 12.14
C ILE A 111 13.17 9.08 10.71
N ARG A 112 12.91 8.13 9.81
CA ARG A 112 13.17 8.27 8.37
C ARG A 112 11.84 8.59 7.66
N ILE A 113 11.54 9.87 7.48
CA ILE A 113 10.42 10.34 6.64
C ILE A 113 10.89 10.66 5.21
N GLY A 114 12.17 11.01 5.04
CA GLY A 114 12.71 11.66 3.83
C GLY A 114 13.04 10.77 2.63
N VAL A 115 12.68 9.48 2.63
CA VAL A 115 12.87 8.61 1.46
C VAL A 115 11.64 7.71 1.29
N ILE A 116 10.75 8.08 0.37
CA ILE A 116 9.77 7.14 -0.16
C ILE A 116 10.47 6.31 -1.23
N ARG A 117 11.06 5.18 -0.81
CA ARG A 117 11.44 4.14 -1.77
C ARG A 117 10.22 3.29 -2.03
N ILE A 118 9.72 3.32 -3.25
CA ILE A 118 8.88 2.23 -3.75
C ILE A 118 9.88 1.10 -4.07
N ASP A 119 9.73 -0.09 -3.46
CA ASP A 119 10.33 -1.42 -3.76
C ASP A 119 10.26 -2.36 -2.51
N PRO A 120 10.26 -3.71 -2.62
CA PRO A 120 9.64 -4.60 -3.59
C PRO A 120 8.33 -5.16 -3.01
N ARG A 121 7.42 -5.63 -3.86
CA ARG A 121 6.23 -6.41 -3.48
C ARG A 121 5.09 -5.62 -2.82
N GLU A 122 3.93 -5.71 -3.44
CA GLU A 122 2.71 -5.04 -3.00
C GLU A 122 2.11 -5.76 -1.79
N PRO A 123 1.39 -5.08 -0.89
CA PRO A 123 0.76 -5.72 0.26
C PRO A 123 -0.31 -6.77 -0.09
N THR A 124 -0.82 -6.73 -1.32
CA THR A 124 -1.76 -7.73 -1.87
C THR A 124 -1.07 -8.83 -2.68
N ASP A 125 0.27 -8.85 -2.74
CA ASP A 125 1.01 -10.03 -3.23
C ASP A 125 0.96 -11.10 -2.13
N PRO A 126 0.50 -12.34 -2.41
CA PRO A 126 0.46 -13.41 -1.41
C PRO A 126 1.80 -13.66 -0.71
N ASP A 127 2.91 -13.47 -1.41
CA ASP A 127 4.24 -13.66 -0.83
C ASP A 127 4.66 -12.51 0.11
N PHE A 128 3.88 -11.40 0.18
CA PHE A 128 4.10 -10.35 1.17
C PHE A 128 3.75 -10.86 2.59
N GLY A 129 2.83 -11.82 2.70
CA GLY A 129 2.52 -12.51 3.97
C GLY A 129 1.46 -11.82 4.85
N GLY A 130 0.87 -10.71 4.40
CA GLY A 130 -0.25 -10.07 5.09
C GLY A 130 -1.62 -10.68 4.75
N ASN A 131 -2.67 -10.21 5.41
CA ASN A 131 -4.04 -10.61 5.12
C ASN A 131 -4.57 -9.87 3.90
N ILE A 132 -4.93 -10.61 2.84
CA ILE A 132 -5.54 -10.02 1.64
C ILE A 132 -7.06 -10.06 1.78
N VAL A 133 -7.70 -8.90 1.88
CA VAL A 133 -9.15 -8.82 2.06
C VAL A 133 -9.90 -8.87 0.73
N ASN A 134 -11.12 -9.39 0.76
CA ASN A 134 -12.01 -9.31 -0.39
C ASN A 134 -12.56 -7.89 -0.54
N THR A 135 -12.80 -7.53 -1.79
CA THR A 135 -13.39 -6.26 -2.21
C THR A 135 -14.32 -6.51 -3.40
N ASP A 136 -15.41 -5.77 -3.46
CA ASP A 136 -16.38 -5.74 -4.56
C ASP A 136 -16.32 -4.41 -5.33
N THR A 137 -15.20 -3.70 -5.21
CA THR A 137 -15.02 -2.32 -5.67
C THR A 137 -14.09 -2.25 -6.87
N SER A 138 -14.13 -1.13 -7.59
CA SER A 138 -13.30 -0.88 -8.77
C SER A 138 -12.73 0.53 -8.74
N GLY A 139 -11.65 0.75 -9.49
CA GLY A 139 -10.93 2.02 -9.50
C GLY A 139 -10.26 2.37 -8.16
N HIS A 140 -9.47 3.44 -8.18
CA HIS A 140 -8.59 3.78 -7.05
C HIS A 140 -9.35 4.27 -5.81
N SER A 141 -10.54 4.84 -5.96
CA SER A 141 -11.33 5.40 -4.84
C SER A 141 -12.48 4.50 -4.39
N GLY A 142 -12.75 3.39 -5.08
CA GLY A 142 -13.94 2.56 -4.82
C GLY A 142 -13.94 1.91 -3.43
N TYR A 143 -12.80 1.83 -2.74
CA TYR A 143 -12.72 1.19 -1.42
C TYR A 143 -13.62 1.82 -0.35
N TRP A 144 -14.11 3.05 -0.55
CA TRP A 144 -15.01 3.78 0.36
C TRP A 144 -16.45 3.84 -0.13
N ASP A 145 -16.81 3.10 -1.18
CA ASP A 145 -18.18 3.08 -1.68
C ASP A 145 -19.14 2.60 -0.58
N GLU A 146 -20.27 3.31 -0.43
CA GLU A 146 -21.30 2.97 0.55
C GLU A 146 -21.81 1.54 0.32
N ASP A 147 -22.08 0.83 1.41
CA ASP A 147 -22.55 -0.56 1.42
C ASP A 147 -21.63 -1.60 0.74
N SER A 148 -20.41 -1.22 0.33
CA SER A 148 -19.43 -2.14 -0.26
C SER A 148 -18.87 -3.16 0.75
N GLU A 149 -18.54 -4.36 0.26
CA GLU A 149 -17.79 -5.35 1.03
C GLU A 149 -16.42 -4.80 1.46
N SER A 150 -15.77 -4.00 0.61
CA SER A 150 -14.51 -3.33 0.93
C SER A 150 -14.61 -2.47 2.19
N LEU A 151 -15.59 -1.56 2.24
CA LEU A 151 -15.78 -0.65 3.37
C LEU A 151 -16.19 -1.42 4.64
N GLN A 152 -17.00 -2.47 4.50
CA GLN A 152 -17.37 -3.34 5.62
C GLN A 152 -16.16 -4.10 6.17
N ASN A 153 -15.26 -4.58 5.33
CA ASN A 153 -14.04 -5.28 5.76
C ASN A 153 -13.08 -4.33 6.49
N GLN A 154 -12.89 -3.10 6.00
CA GLN A 154 -12.17 -2.05 6.72
C GLN A 154 -12.76 -1.84 8.12
N ALA A 155 -14.07 -1.65 8.21
CA ALA A 155 -14.75 -1.43 9.48
C ALA A 155 -14.56 -2.61 10.45
N LYS A 156 -14.66 -3.85 9.97
CA LYS A 156 -14.45 -5.06 10.78
C LYS A 156 -13.04 -5.13 11.36
N VAL A 157 -12.01 -4.79 10.59
CA VAL A 157 -10.63 -4.72 11.09
C VAL A 157 -10.51 -3.63 12.16
N VAL A 158 -11.01 -2.43 11.89
CA VAL A 158 -10.95 -1.28 12.82
C VAL A 158 -11.60 -1.59 14.18
N VAL A 159 -12.69 -2.36 14.18
CA VAL A 159 -13.37 -2.76 15.44
C VAL A 159 -12.91 -4.11 16.01
N GLY A 160 -11.85 -4.72 15.46
CA GLY A 160 -11.26 -5.97 15.96
C GLY A 160 -12.09 -7.23 15.68
N ARG A 161 -13.02 -7.19 14.72
CA ARG A 161 -13.86 -8.33 14.29
C ARG A 161 -13.17 -9.14 13.18
N TYR A 162 -11.92 -9.53 13.43
CA TYR A 162 -11.07 -10.19 12.43
C TYR A 162 -11.66 -11.47 11.83
N GLY A 163 -12.45 -12.22 12.61
CA GLY A 163 -13.12 -13.45 12.17
C GLY A 163 -14.32 -13.23 11.24
N GLU A 164 -14.80 -11.99 11.10
CA GLU A 164 -15.89 -11.62 10.18
C GLU A 164 -15.36 -11.06 8.84
N VAL A 165 -14.05 -10.82 8.72
CA VAL A 165 -13.42 -10.28 7.52
C VAL A 165 -13.36 -11.36 6.44
N THR A 166 -13.85 -11.06 5.24
CA THR A 166 -13.72 -11.95 4.08
C THR A 166 -12.37 -11.74 3.40
N ARG A 167 -11.70 -12.83 3.01
CA ARG A 167 -10.31 -12.85 2.54
C ARG A 167 -10.14 -13.76 1.33
N LYS A 168 -9.08 -13.52 0.55
CA LYS A 168 -8.68 -14.33 -0.63
C LYS A 168 -7.85 -15.56 -0.21
#